data_AF-A0A8B6HMR6-F1
#
_entry.id   AF-A0A8B6HMR6-F1
#
_cell.length_a   1.000
_cell.length_b   1.000
_cell.length_c   1.000
_cell.angle_alpha   90.00
_cell.angle_beta   90.00
_cell.angle_gamma   90.00
#
_symmetry.space_group_name_H-M   'P 1'
#
loop_
_entity.id
_entity.type
_entity.pdbx_description
1 polymer ?
#
loop_
_entity_poly.entity_id
_entity_poly.type
_entity_poly.pdbx_seq_one_letter_code
_entity_poly.pdbx_strand_id
1 'polypeptide(L)' 'MPQQYKHEFPTCLAIIDCTEFKIEKPSTLKSQSQCYSDYKSSTTLKSLGLQIREGL' A
#
# COMPACT_ATOMS: atom_id res chain seq x y z
N MET A 1 -2.19 14.73 -2.59
CA MET A 1 -2.76 14.77 -1.23
C MET A 1 -4.05 15.59 -1.27
N PRO A 2 -5.20 15.07 -0.82
CA PRO A 2 -6.47 15.80 -0.79
C PRO A 2 -6.40 17.13 -0.02
N GLN A 3 -7.15 18.15 -0.46
CA GLN A 3 -7.13 19.48 0.17
C GLN A 3 -7.57 19.47 1.64
N GLN A 4 -8.61 18.71 1.98
CA GLN A 4 -9.08 18.58 3.36
C GLN A 4 -8.00 18.00 4.27
N TYR A 5 -7.26 16.99 3.80
CA TYR A 5 -6.15 16.40 4.56
C TYR A 5 -4.99 17.39 4.76
N LYS A 6 -4.68 18.23 3.76
CA LYS A 6 -3.67 19.30 3.91
C LYS A 6 -4.10 20.34 4.96
N HIS A 7 -5.40 20.60 5.10
CA HIS A 7 -5.94 21.55 6.08
C HIS A 7 -5.93 20.95 7.50
N GLU A 8 -6.34 19.70 7.67
CA GLU A 8 -6.34 19.01 8.96
C GLU A 8 -4.93 18.66 9.46
N PHE A 9 -4.01 18.34 8.55
CA PHE A 9 -2.64 17.96 8.86
C PHE A 9 -1.64 18.87 8.14
N PRO A 10 -1.52 20.14 8.56
CA PRO A 10 -0.74 21.17 7.86
C PRO A 10 0.77 20.92 7.86
N THR A 11 1.28 20.06 8.75
CA THR A 11 2.70 19.65 8.80
C THR A 11 2.97 18.33 8.07
N CYS A 12 1.95 17.66 7.54
CA CYS A 12 2.14 16.41 6.81
C CYS A 12 2.78 16.69 5.45
N LEU A 13 3.95 16.07 5.23
CA LEU A 13 4.75 16.22 4.00
C LEU A 13 4.44 15.14 2.97
N ALA A 14 4.24 13.91 3.42
CA ALA A 14 3.98 12.78 2.58
C ALA A 14 3.06 11.78 3.27
N ILE A 15 2.20 11.15 2.49
CA ILE A 15 1.43 9.98 2.92
C ILE A 15 2.11 8.77 2.31
N ILE A 16 2.46 7.82 3.17
CA ILE A 16 2.96 6.51 2.77
C ILE A 16 1.84 5.52 3.06
N ASP A 17 1.33 4.88 2.00
CA ASP A 17 0.29 3.87 2.13
C ASP A 17 0.69 2.58 1.41
N CYS A 18 0.30 1.45 2.00
CA CYS A 18 0.53 0.13 1.43
C CYS A 18 -0.81 -0.46 0.98
N THR A 19 -1.08 -0.42 -0.32
CA THR A 19 -2.27 -1.04 -0.88
C THR A 19 -2.03 -2.53 -1.08
N GLU A 20 -2.98 -3.35 -0.64
CA GLU A 20 -2.92 -4.79 -0.82
C GLU A 20 -3.95 -5.26 -1.84
N PHE A 21 -3.47 -5.87 -2.91
CA PHE A 21 -4.31 -6.46 -3.96
C PHE A 21 -4.39 -7.96 -3.75
N LYS A 22 -5.60 -8.51 -3.68
CA LYS A 22 -5.78 -9.96 -3.69
C LYS A 22 -5.42 -10.48 -5.08
N ILE A 23 -4.58 -11.50 -5.14
CA ILE A 23 -4.15 -12.13 -6.38
C ILE A 23 -4.45 -13.62 -6.38
N GLU A 24 -4.44 -14.22 -7.56
CA GLU A 24 -4.50 -15.68 -7.69
C GLU A 24 -3.21 -16.33 -7.16
N LYS A 25 -3.31 -17.62 -6.85
CA LYS A 25 -2.18 -18.40 -6.35
C LYS A 25 -1.06 -18.44 -7.41
N PRO A 26 0.16 -18.01 -7.09
CA PRO A 26 1.30 -18.14 -7.99
C PRO A 26 1.59 -19.62 -8.25
N SER A 27 2.01 -19.96 -9.46
CA SER A 27 2.35 -21.33 -9.86
C SER A 27 3.53 -21.91 -9.06
N THR A 28 4.47 -21.06 -8.63
CA THR A 28 5.65 -21.47 -7.87
C THR A 28 5.39 -21.39 -6.36
N LEU A 29 5.71 -22.46 -5.62
CA LEU A 29 5.58 -22.52 -4.15
C LEU A 29 6.32 -21.38 -3.44
N LYS A 30 7.52 -21.02 -3.94
CA LYS A 30 8.31 -19.89 -3.42
C LYS A 30 7.58 -18.55 -3.56
N SER A 31 6.97 -18.30 -4.72
CA SER A 31 6.21 -17.07 -4.93
C SER A 31 4.91 -17.07 -4.12
N GLN A 32 4.28 -18.24 -3.96
CA GLN A 32 3.11 -18.38 -3.10
C GLN A 32 3.44 -18.05 -1.64
N SER A 33 4.54 -18.56 -1.08
CA SER A 33 4.91 -18.26 0.31
C SER A 33 5.26 -16.79 0.51
N GLN A 34 5.85 -16.13 -0.49
CA GLN A 34 6.17 -14.70 -0.44
C GLN A 34 4.94 -13.80 -0.54
N CYS A 35 3.93 -14.22 -1.30
CA CYS A 35 2.72 -13.43 -1.52
C CYS A 35 1.59 -13.81 -0.56
N TYR A 36 1.75 -14.81 0.32
CA TYR A 36 0.70 -15.17 1.27
C TYR A 36 0.65 -14.17 2.43
N SER A 37 -0.52 -13.58 2.65
CA SER A 37 -0.78 -12.75 3.81
C SER A 37 -1.50 -13.58 4.88
N ASP A 38 -0.83 -13.83 6.00
CA ASP A 38 -1.46 -14.50 7.15
C ASP A 38 -2.67 -13.70 7.66
N TYR A 39 -2.53 -12.37 7.71
CA TYR A 39 -3.59 -11.45 8.12
C TYR A 39 -4.87 -11.58 7.29
N LYS A 40 -4.74 -11.71 5.96
CA LYS A 40 -5.89 -11.85 5.04
C LYS A 40 -6.18 -13.29 4.64
N SER A 41 -5.44 -14.25 5.20
CA SER A 41 -5.50 -15.68 4.87
C SER A 41 -5.60 -15.95 3.36
N SER A 42 -4.91 -15.14 2.56
CA SER A 42 -4.98 -15.18 1.11
C SER A 42 -3.73 -14.60 0.47
N THR A 43 -3.48 -14.95 -0.79
CA THR A 43 -2.35 -14.41 -1.54
C THR A 43 -2.64 -12.96 -1.94
N THR A 44 -1.79 -12.04 -1.50
CA THR A 44 -1.85 -10.61 -1.81
C THR A 44 -0.54 -10.08 -2.37
N LEU A 45 -0.63 -9.09 -3.25
CA LEU A 45 0.49 -8.24 -3.63
C LEU A 45 0.41 -6.93 -2.86
N LYS A 46 1.54 -6.50 -2.31
CA LYS A 46 1.66 -5.21 -1.62
C LYS A 46 2.29 -4.20 -2.57
N SER A 47 1.64 -3.06 -2.73
CA SER A 47 2.19 -1.92 -3.47
C SER A 47 2.38 -0.77 -2.50
N LEU A 48 3.60 -0.22 -2.46
CA LEU A 48 3.90 0.98 -1.70
C LEU A 48 3.58 2.22 -2.55
N GLY A 49 2.62 3.02 -2.10
CA GLY A 49 2.30 4.32 -2.66
C GLY A 49 2.90 5.44 -1.82
N LEU A 50 3.68 6.31 -2.45
CA LEU A 50 4.12 7.58 -1.86
C LEU A 50 3.36 8.72 -2.50
N GLN A 51 2.61 9.48 -1.70
CA GLN A 51 2.00 10.71 -2.16
C GLN A 51 2.61 11.92 -1.46
N ILE A 52 3.35 12.73 -2.22
CA ILE A 52 4.04 13.92 -1.73
C ILE A 52 3.10 15.12 -1.80
N ARG A 53 3.25 16.04 -0.85
CA ARG A 53 2.63 17.36 -0.92
C ARG A 53 3.31 18.22 -1.98
N GLU A 54 2.57 18.59 -3.01
CA GLU A 54 3.03 19.55 -4.02
C GLU A 54 3.03 20.99 -3.49
N GLY A 55 4.05 21.77 -3.88
CA GLY A 55 4.19 23.20 -3.58
C GLY A 55 4.96 23.54 -2.30
N LEU A 56 6.10 22.89 -2.07
CA LEU A 56 7.12 23.42 -1.13
C LEU A 56 7.70 24.74 -1.67
#